data_AF-A0A966QI90-F1
#
_entry.id   AF-A0A966QI90-F1
#
_cell.length_a   1.000
_cell.length_b   1.000
_cell.length_c   1.000
_cell.angle_alpha   90.00
_cell.angle_beta   90.00
_cell.angle_gamma   90.00
#
_symmetry.space_group_name_H-M   'P 1'
#
loop_
_entity.id
_entity.type
_entity.pdbx_description
1 polymer ?
#
loop_
_entity_poly.entity_id
_entity_poly.type
_entity_poly.pdbx_seq_one_letter_code
_entity_poly.pdbx_strand_id
1 'polypeptide(L)'
;MKIRRQRRGPRSAGERVERLLVMLPWILERRQVRLADMAKQFRLSEKELMDDLMMVSMCGVPPYTPDALIDVRVDEEWVVAEVPHMFRRPLQLTSAEVFVLSAMRDAAMRIPGADRNGPLASALNKLKALLPKEEAGVAVDLRAAAALS
;
A
#
# COMPACT_ATOMS: atom_id res chain seq x y z
N MET A 1 -36.03 23.37 -4.53
CA MET A 1 -35.22 22.50 -5.41
C MET A 1 -34.75 21.29 -4.59
N LYS A 2 -35.34 20.10 -4.80
CA LYS A 2 -34.95 18.89 -4.03
C LYS A 2 -33.68 18.30 -4.66
N ILE A 3 -32.55 18.38 -3.96
CA ILE A 3 -31.29 17.75 -4.39
C ILE A 3 -31.54 16.24 -4.37
N ARG A 4 -31.69 15.63 -5.55
CA ARG A 4 -31.69 14.17 -5.69
C ARG A 4 -30.33 13.66 -5.23
N ARG A 5 -30.28 12.98 -4.08
CA ARG A 5 -29.11 12.19 -3.67
C ARG A 5 -28.85 11.17 -4.78
N GLN A 6 -27.84 11.43 -5.61
CA GLN A 6 -27.31 10.42 -6.53
C GLN A 6 -26.87 9.23 -5.67
N ARG A 7 -27.48 8.07 -5.90
CA ARG A 7 -26.96 6.81 -5.35
C ARG A 7 -25.59 6.61 -6.01
N ARG A 8 -24.50 6.84 -5.26
CA ARG A 8 -23.16 6.47 -5.70
C ARG A 8 -23.17 4.96 -5.99
N GLY A 9 -22.80 4.59 -7.21
CA GLY A 9 -22.57 3.19 -7.56
C GLY A 9 -21.45 2.59 -6.69
N PRO A 10 -21.26 1.27 -6.71
CA PRO A 10 -20.16 0.64 -5.99
C PRO A 10 -18.81 1.26 -6.40
N ARG A 11 -17.92 1.44 -5.42
CA ARG A 11 -16.57 1.98 -5.60
C ARG A 11 -15.82 1.18 -6.68
N SER A 12 -15.01 1.85 -7.49
CA SER A 12 -14.20 1.17 -8.51
C SER A 12 -13.21 0.19 -7.87
N ALA A 13 -12.78 -0.83 -8.62
CA ALA A 13 -11.80 -1.79 -8.12
C ALA A 13 -10.49 -1.10 -7.71
N GLY A 14 -10.01 -0.11 -8.49
CA GLY A 14 -8.81 0.66 -8.17
C GLY A 14 -8.91 1.40 -6.84
N GLU A 15 -9.99 2.16 -6.61
CA GLU A 15 -10.22 2.87 -5.35
C GLU A 15 -10.36 1.93 -4.14
N ARG A 16 -10.81 0.69 -4.35
CA ARG A 16 -10.84 -0.34 -3.28
C ARG A 16 -9.45 -0.85 -2.97
N VAL A 17 -8.66 -1.18 -3.99
CA VAL A 17 -7.28 -1.66 -3.82
C VAL A 17 -6.40 -0.59 -3.16
N GLU A 18 -6.42 0.65 -3.65
CA GLU A 18 -5.62 1.75 -3.08
C GLU A 18 -5.90 1.93 -1.59
N ARG A 19 -7.17 1.91 -1.19
CA ARG A 19 -7.54 2.03 0.21
C ARG A 19 -7.13 0.80 1.03
N LEU A 20 -7.32 -0.41 0.50
CA LEU A 20 -6.91 -1.64 1.19
C LEU A 20 -5.40 -1.65 1.45
N LEU A 21 -4.58 -1.17 0.51
CA LEU A 21 -3.13 -1.03 0.69
C LEU A 21 -2.74 -0.07 1.83
N VAL A 22 -3.62 0.86 2.20
CA VAL A 22 -3.43 1.75 3.36
C VAL A 22 -4.03 1.14 4.64
N MET A 23 -5.21 0.53 4.53
CA MET A 23 -5.93 -0.05 5.68
C MET A 23 -5.19 -1.23 6.29
N LEU A 24 -4.68 -2.14 5.46
CA LEU A 24 -3.98 -3.35 5.90
C LEU A 24 -2.78 -3.05 6.80
N PRO A 25 -1.75 -2.28 6.38
CA PRO A 25 -0.61 -2.00 7.25
C PRO A 25 -1.04 -1.28 8.53
N TRP A 26 -2.05 -0.40 8.45
CA TRP A 26 -2.55 0.33 9.61
C TRP A 26 -3.18 -0.58 10.68
N ILE A 27 -3.95 -1.60 10.28
CA ILE A 27 -4.53 -2.57 11.23
C ILE A 27 -3.50 -3.61 11.67
N LEU A 28 -2.57 -4.01 10.80
CA LEU A 28 -1.48 -4.93 11.16
C LEU A 28 -0.58 -4.39 12.28
N GLU A 29 -0.33 -3.08 12.30
CA GLU A 29 0.39 -2.42 13.40
C GLU A 29 -0.36 -2.47 14.74
N ARG A 30 -1.71 -2.47 14.69
CA ARG A 30 -2.58 -2.42 15.88
C ARG A 30 -3.04 -3.79 16.34
N ARG A 31 -3.01 -4.80 15.47
CA ARG A 31 -3.53 -6.17 15.63
C ARG A 31 -5.03 -6.27 15.84
N GLN A 32 -5.64 -5.35 16.57
CA GLN A 32 -7.06 -5.36 16.87
C GLN A 32 -7.62 -3.94 17.01
N VAL A 33 -8.82 -3.69 16.47
CA VAL A 33 -9.54 -2.41 16.60
C VAL A 33 -11.05 -2.64 16.53
N ARG A 34 -11.86 -1.74 17.12
CA ARG A 34 -13.31 -1.76 16.91
C ARG A 34 -13.63 -1.45 15.44
N LEU A 35 -14.60 -2.17 14.87
CA LEU A 35 -15.08 -1.96 13.50
C LEU A 35 -15.54 -0.50 13.28
N ALA A 36 -16.29 0.05 14.24
CA ALA A 36 -16.78 1.43 14.22
C ALA A 36 -15.63 2.46 14.17
N ASP A 37 -14.56 2.24 14.93
CA ASP A 37 -13.41 3.15 14.99
C ASP A 37 -12.62 3.11 13.68
N MET A 38 -12.43 1.92 13.11
CA MET A 38 -11.78 1.76 11.81
C MET A 38 -12.63 2.38 10.69
N ALA A 39 -13.94 2.16 10.70
CA ALA A 39 -14.85 2.76 9.73
C ALA A 39 -14.78 4.29 9.78
N LYS A 40 -14.76 4.88 10.98
CA LYS A 40 -14.55 6.31 11.20
C LYS A 40 -13.19 6.79 10.69
N GLN A 41 -12.12 6.07 11.01
CA GLN A 41 -10.75 6.40 10.58
C GLN A 41 -10.64 6.48 9.05
N PHE A 42 -11.25 5.54 8.33
CA PHE A 42 -11.20 5.47 6.87
C PHE A 42 -12.38 6.13 6.16
N ARG A 43 -13.27 6.80 6.91
CA ARG A 43 -14.46 7.51 6.40
C ARG A 43 -15.36 6.60 5.56
N LEU A 44 -15.58 5.38 6.05
CA LEU A 44 -16.46 4.37 5.46
C LEU A 44 -17.66 4.13 6.37
N SER A 45 -18.75 3.63 5.79
CA SER A 45 -19.73 2.90 6.59
C SER A 45 -19.15 1.56 7.05
N GLU A 46 -19.63 1.03 8.18
CA GLU A 46 -19.21 -0.30 8.66
C GLU A 46 -19.49 -1.40 7.64
N LYS A 47 -20.58 -1.27 6.87
CA LYS A 47 -20.90 -2.18 5.77
C LYS A 47 -19.85 -2.15 4.67
N GLU A 48 -19.46 -0.96 4.22
CA GLU A 48 -18.42 -0.81 3.19
C GLU A 48 -17.05 -1.31 3.64
N LEU A 49 -16.75 -1.14 4.93
CA LEU A 49 -15.54 -1.67 5.54
C LEU A 49 -15.60 -3.20 5.60
N MET A 50 -16.70 -3.77 6.08
CA MET A 50 -16.91 -5.22 6.11
C MET A 50 -16.76 -5.86 4.73
N ASP A 51 -17.36 -5.26 3.69
CA ASP A 51 -17.23 -5.73 2.30
C ASP A 51 -15.78 -5.67 1.79
N ASP A 52 -14.99 -4.68 2.22
CA ASP A 52 -13.57 -4.57 1.88
C ASP A 52 -12.74 -5.63 2.64
N LEU A 53 -13.01 -5.86 3.93
CA LEU A 53 -12.31 -6.84 4.77
C LEU A 53 -12.63 -8.29 4.36
N MET A 54 -13.87 -8.60 3.98
CA MET A 54 -14.23 -9.90 3.43
C MET A 54 -13.56 -10.19 2.08
N MET A 55 -13.36 -9.15 1.25
CA MET A 55 -12.66 -9.34 -0.02
C MET A 55 -11.18 -9.65 0.24
N VAL A 56 -10.54 -8.90 1.12
CA VAL A 56 -9.09 -9.03 1.34
C VAL A 56 -8.73 -10.32 2.05
N SER A 57 -9.62 -10.87 2.89
CA SER A 57 -9.40 -12.17 3.52
C SER A 57 -9.37 -13.34 2.53
N MET A 58 -9.86 -13.14 1.30
CA MET A 58 -9.78 -14.11 0.20
C MET A 58 -8.52 -13.94 -0.66
N CYS A 59 -7.68 -12.93 -0.38
CA CYS A 59 -6.43 -12.70 -1.08
C CYS A 59 -5.29 -13.46 -0.40
N GLY A 60 -4.39 -14.02 -1.20
CA GLY A 60 -3.22 -14.74 -0.71
C GLY A 60 -2.28 -15.12 -1.84
N VAL A 61 -1.35 -16.03 -1.54
CA VAL A 61 -0.39 -16.56 -2.51
C VAL A 61 -0.66 -18.05 -2.78
N PRO A 62 -0.32 -18.57 -3.99
CA PRO A 62 -0.35 -20.01 -4.24
C PRO A 62 0.43 -20.78 -3.16
N PRO A 63 -0.11 -21.92 -2.66
CA PRO A 63 -1.26 -22.69 -3.16
C PRO A 63 -2.66 -22.26 -2.64
N TYR A 64 -2.79 -21.10 -1.98
CA TYR A 64 -4.05 -20.59 -1.39
C TYR A 64 -4.64 -21.48 -0.29
N THR A 65 -3.78 -22.14 0.48
CA THR A 65 -4.20 -22.81 1.70
C THR A 65 -4.67 -21.77 2.73
N PRO A 66 -5.50 -22.16 3.73
CA PRO A 66 -6.03 -21.22 4.71
C PRO A 66 -4.96 -20.36 5.44
N ASP A 67 -3.75 -20.91 5.63
CA ASP A 67 -2.59 -20.23 6.21
C ASP A 67 -1.80 -19.32 5.23
N ALA A 68 -2.12 -19.40 3.93
CA ALA A 68 -1.51 -18.60 2.87
C ALA A 68 -2.39 -17.41 2.43
N LEU A 69 -3.55 -17.20 3.08
CA LEU A 69 -4.42 -16.05 2.89
C LEU A 69 -4.07 -14.91 3.87
N ILE A 70 -4.53 -13.71 3.57
CA ILE A 70 -4.43 -12.57 4.48
C ILE A 70 -5.39 -12.81 5.65
N ASP A 71 -4.84 -13.00 6.86
CA ASP A 71 -5.64 -13.20 8.07
C ASP A 71 -6.14 -11.87 8.62
N VAL A 72 -7.32 -11.49 8.13
CA VAL A 72 -8.11 -10.37 8.62
C VAL A 72 -9.54 -10.87 8.81
N ARG A 73 -10.05 -10.75 10.04
CA ARG A 73 -11.39 -11.20 10.41
C ARG A 73 -12.12 -10.17 11.24
N VAL A 74 -13.44 -10.28 11.28
CA VAL A 74 -14.28 -9.48 12.15
C VAL A 74 -15.02 -10.41 13.11
N ASP A 75 -14.63 -10.32 14.38
CA ASP A 75 -15.23 -11.07 15.49
C ASP A 75 -16.14 -10.12 16.26
N GLU A 76 -17.46 -10.28 16.13
CA GLU A 76 -18.49 -9.38 16.67
C GLU A 76 -18.30 -7.92 16.20
N GLU A 77 -17.67 -7.10 17.03
CA GLU A 77 -17.40 -5.68 16.76
C GLU A 77 -15.90 -5.39 16.60
N TRP A 78 -15.07 -6.43 16.54
CA TRP A 78 -13.61 -6.31 16.53
C TRP A 78 -13.04 -6.79 15.21
N VAL A 79 -12.31 -5.90 14.54
CA VAL A 79 -11.44 -6.28 13.42
C VAL A 79 -10.12 -6.76 14.01
N VAL A 80 -9.76 -8.00 13.71
CA VAL A 80 -8.50 -8.63 14.11
C VAL A 80 -7.68 -8.90 12.85
N ALA A 81 -6.40 -8.53 12.86
CA ALA A 81 -5.49 -8.79 11.76
C ALA A 81 -4.18 -9.37 12.27
N GLU A 82 -3.74 -10.46 11.65
CA GLU A 82 -2.44 -11.07 11.89
C GLU A 82 -1.51 -10.85 10.71
N VAL A 83 -0.21 -10.67 10.97
CA VAL A 83 0.79 -10.46 9.92
C VAL A 83 0.90 -11.72 9.06
N PRO A 84 0.43 -11.68 7.80
CA PRO A 84 0.45 -12.87 6.96
C PRO A 84 1.89 -13.32 6.69
N HIS A 85 2.11 -14.62 6.58
CA HIS A 85 3.44 -15.19 6.39
C HIS A 85 4.17 -14.63 5.15
N MET A 86 3.43 -14.26 4.10
CA MET A 86 3.98 -13.60 2.91
C MET A 86 4.62 -12.24 3.20
N PHE A 87 4.15 -11.49 4.20
CA PHE A 87 4.75 -10.20 4.60
C PHE A 87 5.97 -10.38 5.52
N ARG A 88 6.27 -11.60 5.97
CA ARG A 88 7.48 -11.87 6.78
C ARG A 88 8.75 -11.96 5.95
N ARG A 89 8.62 -12.16 4.64
CA ARG A 89 9.78 -12.12 3.73
C ARG A 89 10.07 -10.66 3.36
N PRO A 90 11.30 -10.17 3.57
CA PRO A 90 11.69 -8.83 3.12
C PRO A 90 11.43 -8.67 1.62
N LEU A 91 11.06 -7.45 1.21
CA LEU A 91 10.92 -7.10 -0.20
C LEU A 91 12.24 -7.37 -0.92
N GLN A 92 12.21 -8.24 -1.93
CA GLN A 92 13.38 -8.58 -2.75
C GLN A 92 13.41 -7.63 -3.95
N LEU A 93 14.08 -6.49 -3.80
CA LEU A 93 14.29 -5.55 -4.90
C LEU A 93 15.55 -5.92 -5.67
N THR A 94 15.45 -5.90 -7.00
CA THR A 94 16.60 -5.97 -7.90
C THR A 94 17.40 -4.67 -7.86
N SER A 95 18.68 -4.70 -8.24
CA SER A 95 19.51 -3.49 -8.31
C SER A 95 18.92 -2.39 -9.20
N ALA A 96 18.26 -2.78 -10.30
CA ALA A 96 17.58 -1.84 -11.18
C ALA A 96 16.39 -1.15 -10.50
N GLU A 97 15.56 -1.88 -9.77
CA GLU A 97 14.43 -1.30 -9.02
C GLU A 97 14.90 -0.37 -7.91
N VAL A 98 15.95 -0.73 -7.17
CA VAL A 98 16.52 0.14 -6.14
C VAL A 98 17.09 1.43 -6.75
N PHE A 99 17.73 1.34 -7.92
CA PHE A 99 18.23 2.50 -8.65
C PHE A 99 17.08 3.43 -9.09
N VAL A 100 16.04 2.87 -9.71
CA VAL A 100 14.86 3.64 -10.16
C VAL A 100 14.21 4.36 -8.98
N LEU A 101 14.00 3.67 -7.86
CA LEU A 101 13.43 4.27 -6.65
C LEU A 101 14.31 5.42 -6.09
N SER A 102 15.63 5.28 -6.17
CA SER A 102 16.58 6.31 -5.75
C SER A 102 16.54 7.54 -6.67
N ALA A 103 16.45 7.35 -7.98
CA ALA A 103 16.30 8.44 -8.94
C ALA A 103 14.96 9.17 -8.77
N MET A 104 13.86 8.42 -8.58
CA MET A 104 12.53 8.97 -8.34
C MET A 104 12.48 9.80 -7.05
N ARG A 105 13.18 9.39 -5.98
CA ARG A 105 13.37 10.23 -4.80
C ARG A 105 14.00 11.55 -5.17
N ASP A 106 15.15 11.52 -5.83
CA ASP A 106 15.91 12.74 -6.09
C ASP A 106 15.12 13.72 -6.96
N ALA A 107 14.28 13.21 -7.85
CA ALA A 107 13.30 14.02 -8.56
C ALA A 107 12.22 14.57 -7.61
N ALA A 108 11.57 13.72 -6.80
CA ALA A 108 10.49 14.11 -5.89
C ALA A 108 10.94 15.13 -4.83
N MET A 109 12.16 15.00 -4.30
CA MET A 109 12.74 15.89 -3.29
C MET A 109 13.08 17.29 -3.81
N ARG A 110 13.17 17.47 -5.14
CA ARG A 110 13.36 18.78 -5.78
C ARG A 110 12.05 19.54 -5.98
N ILE A 111 10.90 18.88 -5.79
CA ILE A 111 9.59 19.54 -5.92
C ILE A 111 9.39 20.49 -4.73
N PRO A 112 9.05 21.77 -4.96
CA PRO A 112 8.75 22.71 -3.89
C PRO A 112 7.62 22.19 -2.99
N GLY A 113 7.83 22.23 -1.67
CA GLY A 113 6.88 21.70 -0.68
C GLY A 113 7.06 20.21 -0.36
N ALA A 114 8.07 19.52 -0.92
CA ALA A 114 8.39 18.16 -0.53
C ALA A 114 8.78 18.08 0.96
N ASP A 115 8.08 17.22 1.71
CA ASP A 115 8.38 16.96 3.11
C ASP A 115 9.65 16.12 3.24
N ARG A 116 10.73 16.77 3.65
CA ARG A 116 12.06 16.17 3.78
C ARG A 116 12.15 15.11 4.89
N ASN A 117 11.20 15.10 5.82
CA ASN A 117 11.16 14.17 6.94
C ASN A 117 9.88 13.32 6.96
N GLY A 118 9.08 13.40 5.89
CA GLY A 118 7.78 12.75 5.80
C GLY A 118 7.85 11.25 5.52
N PRO A 119 6.68 10.61 5.30
CA PRO A 119 6.58 9.17 5.02
C PRO A 119 7.43 8.72 3.84
N LEU A 120 7.52 9.55 2.78
CA LEU A 120 8.37 9.27 1.62
C LEU A 120 9.85 9.19 2.01
N ALA A 121 10.35 10.20 2.73
CA ALA A 121 11.74 10.23 3.21
C ALA A 121 12.05 9.03 4.13
N SER A 122 11.13 8.67 5.03
CA SER A 122 11.25 7.50 5.90
C SER A 122 11.28 6.18 5.12
N ALA A 123 10.35 5.98 4.18
CA ALA A 123 10.30 4.79 3.33
C ALA A 123 11.61 4.63 2.53
N LEU A 124 12.13 5.72 1.98
CA LEU A 124 13.39 5.73 1.25
C LEU A 124 14.61 5.46 2.14
N ASN A 125 14.63 5.97 3.38
CA ASN A 125 15.67 5.63 4.34
C ASN A 125 15.69 4.13 4.65
N LYS A 126 14.52 3.47 4.72
CA LYS A 126 14.45 2.00 4.86
C LYS A 126 15.02 1.29 3.62
N LEU A 127 14.78 1.83 2.42
CA LEU A 127 15.32 1.28 1.17
C LEU A 127 16.84 1.45 1.03
N LYS A 128 17.47 2.42 1.70
CA LYS A 128 18.94 2.58 1.64
C LYS A 128 19.70 1.33 2.11
N ALA A 129 19.12 0.56 3.03
CA ALA A 129 19.74 -0.69 3.49
C ALA A 129 19.79 -1.77 2.39
N LEU A 130 18.99 -1.63 1.33
CA LEU A 130 18.93 -2.54 0.18
C LEU A 130 19.80 -2.07 -0.98
N LEU A 131 20.37 -0.86 -0.92
CA LEU A 131 21.32 -0.38 -1.92
C LEU A 131 22.61 -1.22 -1.85
N PRO A 132 23.18 -1.61 -3.00
CA PRO A 132 24.53 -2.17 -3.02
C PRO A 132 25.47 -1.20 -2.31
N LYS A 133 26.29 -1.72 -1.38
CA LYS A 133 27.25 -0.92 -0.61
C LYS A 133 28.44 -0.43 -1.44
N GLU A 134 28.63 -1.03 -2.62
CA GLU A 134 29.67 -0.61 -3.57
C GLU A 134 29.07 0.16 -4.73
N GLU A 135 29.81 1.18 -5.19
CA GLU A 135 29.58 1.92 -6.41
C GLU A 135 29.82 1.02 -7.64
N ALA A 136 29.04 -0.04 -7.79
CA ALA A 136 28.93 -0.73 -9.06
C ALA A 136 28.17 0.21 -10.01
N GLY A 137 28.91 0.92 -10.86
CA GLY A 137 28.35 1.85 -11.83
C GLY A 137 27.20 1.21 -12.61
N VAL A 138 26.00 1.74 -12.46
CA VAL A 138 24.83 1.30 -13.22
C VAL A 138 24.85 2.01 -14.56
N ALA A 139 25.19 1.29 -15.62
CA ALA A 139 25.06 1.79 -16.98
C ALA A 139 23.59 1.75 -17.40
N VAL A 140 22.94 2.91 -17.48
CA VAL A 140 21.58 3.04 -18.01
C VAL A 140 21.66 3.51 -19.46
N ASP A 141 21.34 2.61 -20.38
CA ASP A 141 21.17 2.97 -21.80
C ASP A 141 19.84 3.70 -21.97
N LEU A 142 19.87 5.02 -21.83
CA LEU A 142 18.73 5.86 -22.12
C LEU A 142 18.63 6.04 -23.63
N ARG A 143 17.74 5.26 -24.26
CA ARG A 143 17.28 5.57 -25.61
C ARG A 143 16.60 6.93 -25.57
N ALA A 144 17.20 7.92 -26.24
CA ALA A 144 16.61 9.24 -26.37
C ALA A 144 15.18 9.10 -26.93
N ALA A 145 14.20 9.59 -26.18
CA ALA A 145 12.87 9.79 -26.71
C ALA A 145 13.01 10.81 -27.84
N ALA A 146 12.77 10.39 -29.08
CA ALA A 146 12.72 11.29 -30.22
C ALA A 146 11.69 12.38 -29.87
N ALA A 147 12.18 13.59 -29.64
CA ALA A 147 11.34 14.72 -29.32
C ALA A 147 10.29 14.87 -30.43
N LEU A 148 9.02 14.86 -30.03
CA LEU A 148 7.91 15.30 -30.87
C LEU A 148 8.16 16.77 -31.21
N SER A 149 8.64 17.01 -32.43
CA SER A 149 8.65 18.31 -33.10
C SER A 149 7.26 18.64 -33.64
#